data_AF-A0A645D3A9-F1
#
_entry.id   AF-A0A645D3A9-F1
#
_cell.length_a   1.000
_cell.length_b   1.000
_cell.length_c   1.000
_cell.angle_alpha   90.00
_cell.angle_beta   90.00
_cell.angle_gamma   90.00
#
_symmetry.space_group_name_H-M   'P 1'
#
loop_
_entity.id
_entity.type
_entity.pdbx_description
1 polymer ?
#
loop_
_entity_poly.entity_id
_entity_poly.type
_entity_poly.pdbx_seq_one_letter_code
_entity_poly.pdbx_strand_id
1 'polypeptide(L)'
;MQTVAAVEQLAAADISVDLIGMPTPSHLDAELICASAARTGAVVTVEEHYETGGLAGAVAELLCREQPTRLLPIGVPHAYQPAGPYDGLLANAGIDAESIFRRVSAF
;
A
#
# COMPACT_ATOMS: atom_id res chain seq x y z
N MET A 1 6.72 -1.56 -10.40
CA MET A 1 5.76 -1.80 -11.52
C MET A 1 4.42 -2.35 -11.03
N GLN A 2 4.40 -3.27 -10.04
CA GLN A 2 3.16 -3.90 -9.55
C GLN A 2 2.07 -2.90 -9.11
N THR A 3 2.40 -1.90 -8.29
CA THR A 3 1.41 -0.91 -7.82
C THR A 3 0.75 -0.14 -8.96
N VAL A 4 1.52 0.30 -9.96
CA VAL A 4 0.99 1.02 -11.13
C VAL A 4 0.04 0.14 -11.92
N ALA A 5 0.42 -1.12 -12.17
CA ALA A 5 -0.44 -2.08 -12.84
C ALA A 5 -1.74 -2.37 -12.05
N ALA A 6 -1.66 -2.47 -10.72
CA ALA A 6 -2.85 -2.62 -9.88
C ALA A 6 -3.78 -1.39 -9.95
N VAL A 7 -3.22 -0.18 -9.99
CA VAL A 7 -4.01 1.06 -10.18
C VAL A 7 -4.74 1.06 -11.51
N GLU A 8 -4.10 0.60 -12.60
CA GLU A 8 -4.76 0.46 -13.90
C GLU A 8 -5.94 -0.54 -13.84
N GLN A 9 -5.77 -1.66 -13.13
CA GLN A 9 -6.84 -2.65 -12.91
C GLN A 9 -8.00 -2.07 -12.08
N LEU A 10 -7.69 -1.31 -11.02
CA LEU A 10 -8.70 -0.63 -10.20
C LEU A 10 -9.48 0.41 -11.00
N ALA A 11 -8.79 1.20 -11.83
CA ALA A 11 -9.43 2.18 -12.71
C ALA A 11 -10.39 1.50 -13.71
N ALA A 12 -10.01 0.34 -14.27
CA ALA A 12 -10.89 -0.46 -15.13
C ALA A 12 -12.12 -1.03 -14.39
N ALA A 13 -12.06 -1.13 -13.07
CA ALA A 13 -13.16 -1.52 -12.18
C ALA A 13 -13.93 -0.32 -11.59
N ASP A 14 -13.74 0.89 -12.15
CA ASP A 14 -14.38 2.14 -11.70
C ASP A 14 -13.99 2.57 -10.27
N ILE A 15 -12.81 2.14 -9.81
CA ILE A 15 -12.21 2.53 -8.53
C ILE A 15 -11.09 3.53 -8.81
N SER A 16 -11.33 4.80 -8.48
CA SER A 16 -10.33 5.86 -8.58
C SER A 16 -9.44 5.91 -7.34
N VAL A 17 -8.13 6.08 -7.52
CA VAL A 17 -7.15 6.17 -6.44
C VAL A 17 -6.16 7.31 -6.64
N ASP A 18 -5.76 7.95 -5.55
CA ASP A 18 -4.64 8.90 -5.54
C ASP A 18 -3.33 8.11 -5.36
N LEU A 19 -2.56 7.93 -6.44
CA LEU A 19 -1.29 7.21 -6.40
C LEU A 19 -0.13 8.12 -5.97
N ILE A 20 0.42 7.86 -4.78
CA ILE A 20 1.57 8.59 -4.23
C ILE A 20 2.79 7.67 -4.19
N GLY A 21 3.90 8.09 -4.81
CA GLY A 21 5.19 7.42 -4.69
C GLY A 21 5.93 7.87 -3.44
N MET A 22 6.34 6.93 -2.58
CA MET A 22 7.03 7.23 -1.32
C MET A 22 8.36 6.46 -1.21
N PRO A 23 9.44 6.91 -1.88
CA PRO A 23 10.71 6.18 -1.92
C PRO A 23 11.49 6.22 -0.60
N THR A 24 11.16 7.15 0.31
CA THR A 24 11.88 7.37 1.57
C THR A 24 10.92 7.32 2.76
N PRO A 25 10.65 6.13 3.34
CA PRO A 25 9.66 5.99 4.41
C PRO A 25 10.05 6.71 5.71
N SER A 26 11.34 7.01 5.93
CA SER A 26 11.82 7.74 7.10
C SER A 26 11.50 9.25 7.08
N HIS A 27 11.09 9.79 5.92
CA HIS A 27 10.78 11.20 5.73
C HIS A 27 9.49 11.33 4.93
N LEU A 28 8.36 11.04 5.59
CA LEU A 28 7.05 11.15 4.97
C LEU A 28 6.73 12.60 4.61
N ASP A 29 6.16 12.80 3.43
CA ASP A 29 5.46 14.03 3.08
C ASP A 29 4.09 14.04 3.76
N ALA A 30 4.07 14.55 5.00
CA ALA A 30 2.88 14.54 5.86
C ALA A 30 1.71 15.32 5.25
N GLU A 31 1.99 16.48 4.66
CA GLU A 31 0.97 17.33 4.06
C GLU A 31 0.31 16.63 2.87
N LEU A 32 1.11 16.04 1.97
CA LEU A 32 0.60 15.31 0.83
C LEU A 32 -0.27 14.11 1.24
N ILE A 33 0.19 13.33 2.22
CA ILE A 33 -0.53 12.15 2.71
C ILE A 33 -1.84 12.57 3.38
N CYS A 34 -1.80 13.53 4.31
CA CYS A 34 -2.99 14.00 5.04
C CYS A 34 -4.02 14.62 4.08
N ALA A 35 -3.58 15.39 3.08
CA ALA A 35 -4.46 15.96 2.07
C ALA A 35 -5.14 14.87 1.22
N SER A 36 -4.40 13.83 0.81
CA SER A 36 -4.97 12.68 0.09
C SER A 36 -5.94 11.87 0.96
N ALA A 37 -5.55 11.58 2.20
CA ALA A 37 -6.38 10.86 3.17
C ALA A 37 -7.70 11.58 3.45
N ALA A 38 -7.68 12.91 3.59
CA ALA A 38 -8.89 13.71 3.79
C ALA A 38 -9.84 13.68 2.58
N ARG A 39 -9.31 13.61 1.34
CA ARG A 39 -10.12 13.52 0.11
C ARG A 39 -10.71 12.13 -0.12
N THR A 40 -9.92 11.09 0.15
CA THR A 40 -10.23 9.71 -0.23
C THR A 40 -10.89 8.90 0.90
N GLY A 41 -10.68 9.30 2.17
CA GLY A 41 -11.25 8.63 3.34
C GLY A 41 -10.62 7.28 3.69
N ALA A 42 -9.64 6.82 2.91
CA ALA A 42 -8.95 5.56 3.09
C ALA A 42 -7.52 5.64 2.55
N VAL A 43 -6.56 5.01 3.24
CA VAL A 43 -5.16 4.93 2.82
C VAL A 43 -4.77 3.47 2.67
N VAL A 44 -4.07 3.15 1.58
CA VAL A 44 -3.45 1.84 1.36
C VAL A 44 -1.96 2.06 1.20
N THR A 45 -1.14 1.36 1.99
CA THR A 45 0.31 1.34 1.79
C THR A 45 0.71 0.05 1.09
N VAL A 46 1.64 0.13 0.15
CA VAL A 46 2.22 -1.04 -0.55
C VAL A 46 3.73 -0.97 -0.42
N GLU A 47 4.35 -1.99 0.18
CA GLU A 47 5.81 -2.06 0.37
C GLU A 47 6.36 -3.48 0.20
N GLU A 48 7.56 -3.61 -0.39
CA GLU A 48 8.33 -4.85 -0.38
C GLU A 48 9.18 -4.92 0.90
N HIS A 49 8.48 -4.85 2.03
CA HIS A 49 8.97 -4.97 3.39
C HIS A 49 7.85 -5.63 4.20
N TYR A 50 8.10 -6.01 5.45
CA TYR A 50 7.02 -6.50 6.31
C TYR A 50 5.87 -5.50 6.39
N GLU A 51 4.64 -6.03 6.41
CA GLU A 51 3.40 -5.25 6.50
C GLU A 51 3.30 -4.37 7.77
N THR A 52 4.20 -4.56 8.74
CA THR A 52 4.33 -3.74 9.95
C THR A 52 5.74 -3.20 10.11
N GLY A 53 5.86 -2.01 10.71
CA GLY A 53 7.14 -1.43 11.13
C GLY A 53 7.93 -0.71 10.04
N GLY A 54 7.50 -0.81 8.78
CA GLY A 54 8.01 -0.03 7.64
C GLY A 54 7.14 1.19 7.33
N LEU A 55 6.86 1.40 6.04
CA LEU A 55 6.01 2.48 5.54
C LEU A 55 4.63 2.46 6.21
N ALA A 56 4.02 1.29 6.34
CA ALA A 56 2.73 1.11 6.99
C ALA A 56 2.73 1.66 8.43
N GLY A 57 3.79 1.39 9.20
CA GLY A 57 3.92 1.88 10.57
C GLY A 57 4.05 3.39 10.64
N ALA A 58 4.94 3.96 9.82
CA ALA A 58 5.16 5.40 9.76
C ALA A 58 3.88 6.16 9.34
N VAL A 59 3.15 5.64 8.34
CA VAL A 59 1.88 6.22 7.89
C VAL A 59 0.80 6.07 8.97
N ALA A 60 0.73 4.93 9.66
CA ALA A 60 -0.21 4.75 10.76
C ALA A 60 0.00 5.77 11.89
N GLU A 61 1.27 6.02 12.28
CA GLU A 61 1.62 7.03 13.28
C GLU A 61 1.19 8.45 12.85
N LEU A 62 1.45 8.80 11.58
CA LEU A 62 1.04 10.09 11.01
C LEU A 62 -0.49 10.24 11.02
N LEU A 63 -1.22 9.27 10.47
CA LEU A 63 -2.69 9.30 10.39
C LEU A 63 -3.33 9.36 11.78
N CYS A 64 -2.79 8.62 12.76
CA CYS A 64 -3.29 8.66 14.13
C CYS A 64 -3.18 10.06 14.76
N ARG A 65 -2.11 10.81 14.43
CA ARG A 65 -1.84 12.12 15.01
C ARG A 65 -2.56 13.26 14.30
N GLU A 66 -2.65 13.20 12.97
CA GLU A 66 -3.02 14.36 12.16
C GLU A 66 -4.33 14.18 11.38
N GLN A 67 -4.60 12.98 10.87
CA GLN A 67 -5.75 12.73 10.00
C GLN A 67 -6.26 11.29 10.17
N PRO A 68 -7.00 10.98 11.24
CA PRO A 68 -7.47 9.62 11.51
C PRO A 68 -8.28 9.07 10.33
N THR A 69 -7.72 8.06 9.67
CA THR A 69 -8.23 7.51 8.40
C THR A 69 -8.05 6.00 8.41
N ARG A 70 -8.95 5.26 7.77
CA ARG A 70 -8.80 3.79 7.64
C ARG A 70 -7.52 3.50 6.86
N LEU A 71 -6.70 2.58 7.38
CA LEU A 71 -5.44 2.17 6.77
C LEU A 71 -5.46 0.68 6.45
N LEU A 72 -5.14 0.31 5.21
CA LEU A 72 -4.86 -1.05 4.78
C LEU A 72 -3.36 -1.20 4.47
N PRO A 73 -2.59 -1.87 5.33
CA PRO A 73 -1.20 -2.21 5.02
C PRO A 73 -1.11 -3.41 4.09
N ILE A 74 -0.40 -3.27 2.98
CA ILE A 74 -0.03 -4.34 2.05
C ILE A 74 1.49 -4.44 2.05
N GLY A 75 2.01 -5.54 2.59
CA GLY A 75 3.44 -5.85 2.58
C GLY A 75 3.66 -7.35 2.72
N VAL A 76 4.91 -7.73 2.89
CA VAL A 76 5.30 -9.12 3.14
C VAL A 76 4.71 -9.56 4.48
N PRO A 77 3.97 -10.69 4.54
CA PRO A 77 3.46 -11.19 5.81
C PRO A 77 4.59 -11.72 6.68
N HIS A 78 4.40 -11.73 8.00
CA HIS A 78 5.34 -12.35 8.97
C HIS A 78 5.27 -13.87 8.92
N ALA A 79 5.64 -14.43 7.77
CA ALA A 79 5.66 -15.84 7.48
C ALA A 79 6.85 -16.17 6.60
N TYR A 80 7.22 -17.45 6.58
CA TYR A 80 8.28 -17.93 5.70
C TYR A 80 7.98 -17.61 4.24
N GLN A 81 8.94 -16.97 3.57
CA GLN A 81 8.92 -16.75 2.12
C GLN A 81 9.93 -17.71 1.47
N PRO A 82 9.49 -18.60 0.56
CA PRO A 82 10.39 -19.51 -0.13
C PRO A 82 11.35 -18.75 -1.04
N ALA A 83 12.46 -19.37 -1.44
CA ALA A 83 13.30 -18.85 -2.52
C ALA A 83 12.67 -19.19 -3.89
N GLY A 84 12.82 -18.31 -4.87
CA GLY A 84 12.21 -18.49 -6.18
C GLY A 84 12.39 -17.29 -7.12
N PRO A 85 11.80 -17.35 -8.32
CA PRO A 85 11.76 -16.22 -9.25
C PRO A 85 11.05 -15.02 -8.62
N TYR A 86 11.55 -13.81 -8.87
CA TYR A 86 11.08 -12.57 -8.24
C TYR A 86 9.56 -12.37 -8.34
N ASP A 87 8.97 -12.51 -9.53
CA ASP A 87 7.52 -12.36 -9.70
C ASP A 87 6.73 -13.40 -8.88
N GLY A 88 7.25 -14.62 -8.74
CA GLY A 88 6.66 -15.64 -7.89
C GLY A 88 6.78 -15.31 -6.40
N LEU A 89 7.84 -14.62 -5.98
CA LEU A 89 7.99 -14.13 -4.61
C LEU A 89 6.97 -13.03 -4.30
N LEU A 90 6.77 -12.09 -5.24
CA LEU A 90 5.78 -11.01 -5.08
C LEU A 90 4.36 -11.57 -4.97
N ALA A 91 4.01 -12.55 -5.82
CA ALA A 91 2.71 -13.22 -5.77
C ALA A 91 2.53 -14.01 -4.46
N ASN A 92 3.56 -14.73 -4.00
CA ASN A 92 3.51 -15.47 -2.74
C ASN A 92 3.37 -14.55 -1.52
N ALA A 93 4.03 -13.39 -1.55
CA ALA A 93 3.90 -12.36 -0.52
C ALA A 93 2.58 -11.55 -0.64
N GLY A 94 1.81 -11.72 -1.72
CA GLY A 94 0.55 -11.01 -1.94
C GLY A 94 0.73 -9.52 -2.25
N ILE A 95 1.84 -9.15 -2.87
CA ILE A 95 2.21 -7.78 -3.24
C ILE A 95 2.39 -7.61 -4.77
N ASP A 96 2.00 -8.61 -5.55
CA ASP A 96 1.83 -8.48 -7.01
C ASP A 96 0.55 -7.70 -7.36
N ALA A 97 0.45 -7.24 -8.61
CA ALA A 97 -0.64 -6.39 -9.06
C ALA A 97 -2.03 -6.99 -8.77
N GLU A 98 -2.19 -8.28 -9.06
CA GLU A 98 -3.45 -9.01 -8.85
C GLU A 98 -3.84 -9.11 -7.37
N SER A 99 -2.88 -9.38 -6.48
CA SER A 99 -3.17 -9.41 -5.04
C SER A 99 -3.47 -8.03 -4.49
N ILE A 100 -2.77 -6.98 -4.95
CA ILE A 100 -3.07 -5.59 -4.59
C ILE A 100 -4.51 -5.25 -5.02
N PHE A 101 -4.86 -5.49 -6.29
CA PHE A 101 -6.20 -5.25 -6.82
C PHE A 101 -7.29 -5.92 -5.98
N ARG A 102 -7.14 -7.22 -5.69
CA ARG A 102 -8.12 -7.99 -4.89
C ARG A 102 -8.28 -7.43 -3.48
N ARG A 103 -7.17 -7.07 -2.83
CA ARG A 103 -7.19 -6.54 -1.45
C ARG A 103 -7.82 -5.17 -1.38
N VAL A 104 -7.52 -4.29 -2.34
CA VAL A 104 -8.09 -2.93 -2.38
C VAL A 104 -9.57 -2.96 -2.75
N SER A 105 -9.98 -3.81 -3.70
CA SER A 105 -11.39 -3.92 -4.11
C SER A 105 -12.31 -4.44 -2.99
N ALA A 106 -11.76 -5.12 -1.98
CA ALA A 106 -12.50 -5.69 -0.87
C ALA A 106 -12.46 -4.82 0.42
N PHE A 107 -11.76 -3.68 0.39
CA PHE A 107 -11.49 -2.84 1.55
C PHE A 107 -12.48 -1.68 1.71
#